data_AF-E5RUM6-F1
#
_entry.id   AF-E5RUM6-F1
#
_cell.length_a   1.000
_cell.length_b   1.000
_cell.length_c   1.000
_cell.angle_alpha   90.00
_cell.angle_beta   90.00
_cell.angle_gamma   90.00
#
_symmetry.space_group_name_H-M   'P 1'
#
loop_
_entity.id
_entity.type
_entity.pdbx_description
1 polymer ?
#
loop_
_entity_poly.entity_id
_entity_poly.type
_entity_poly.pdbx_seq_one_letter_code
_entity_poly.pdbx_strand_id
1 'polypeptide(L)' 'CHMGVDHAEYEFYYNSYHGKILMMEGNTYDWDKKLNPKNYRVPTCAYCHMGEDGNHNVRNASTIYSHMGMFQV' A
#
# COMPACT_ATOMS: atom_id res chain seq x y z
N CYS A 1 1.03 10.13 -8.16
CA CYS A 1 2.47 9.81 -8.29
C CYS A 1 2.66 8.33 -8.59
N HIS A 2 2.21 7.43 -7.71
CA HIS A 2 2.22 5.97 -7.92
C HIS A 2 1.03 5.49 -8.76
N MET A 3 0.97 5.91 -10.02
CA MET A 3 -0.11 5.60 -10.96
C MET A 3 0.37 5.79 -12.39
N GLY A 4 -0.40 5.31 -13.38
CA GLY A 4 -0.08 5.50 -14.80
C GLY A 4 0.65 4.33 -15.44
N VAL A 5 0.99 4.49 -16.73
CA VAL A 5 1.40 3.40 -17.62
C VAL A 5 2.75 2.76 -17.28
N ASP A 6 3.66 3.54 -16.72
CA ASP A 6 5.02 3.15 -16.37
C ASP A 6 5.12 2.54 -14.97
N HIS A 7 4.20 2.87 -14.06
CA HIS A 7 4.12 2.33 -12.71
C HIS A 7 2.69 2.45 -12.14
N ALA A 8 1.86 1.44 -12.40
CA ALA A 8 0.41 1.43 -12.16
C ALA A 8 0.02 0.94 -10.76
N GLU A 9 0.79 1.25 -9.70
CA GLU A 9 0.56 0.64 -8.38
C GLU A 9 -0.82 1.00 -7.80
N TYR A 10 -1.27 2.24 -7.98
CA TYR A 10 -2.60 2.66 -7.55
C TYR A 10 -3.69 1.86 -8.25
N GLU A 11 -3.60 1.67 -9.56
CA GLU A 11 -4.58 0.92 -10.34
C GLU A 11 -4.60 -0.56 -9.95
N PHE A 12 -3.44 -1.16 -9.69
CA PHE A 12 -3.36 -2.52 -9.15
C PHE A 12 -3.98 -2.62 -7.75
N TYR A 13 -3.67 -1.69 -6.85
CA TYR A 13 -4.27 -1.65 -5.52
C TYR A 13 -5.79 -1.46 -5.60
N TYR A 14 -6.25 -0.46 -6.35
CA TYR A 14 -7.66 -0.10 -6.51
C TYR A 14 -8.50 -1.25 -7.08
N ASN A 15 -7.91 -2.09 -7.94
CA ASN A 15 -8.59 -3.25 -8.53
C ASN A 15 -8.39 -4.56 -7.75
N SER A 16 -7.54 -4.57 -6.73
CA SER A 16 -7.41 -5.70 -5.80
C SER A 16 -8.57 -5.79 -4.81
N TYR A 17 -8.74 -6.96 -4.17
CA TYR A 17 -9.70 -7.10 -3.07
C TYR A 17 -9.42 -6.13 -1.91
N HIS A 18 -8.15 -5.81 -1.62
CA HIS A 18 -7.81 -4.82 -0.59
C HIS A 18 -8.38 -3.45 -0.93
N GLY A 19 -8.17 -2.98 -2.17
CA GLY A 19 -8.70 -1.70 -2.64
C GLY A 19 -10.22 -1.68 -2.69
N LYS A 20 -10.87 -2.75 -3.16
CA LYS A 20 -12.35 -2.80 -3.19
C LYS A 20 -12.96 -2.77 -1.79
N ILE A 21 -12.41 -3.51 -0.83
CA ILE A 21 -12.88 -3.48 0.56
C ILE A 21 -12.64 -2.10 1.17
N LEU A 22 -11.47 -1.49 0.95
CA LEU A 22 -11.20 -0.13 1.43
C LEU A 22 -12.22 0.87 0.87
N MET A 23 -12.55 0.79 -0.42
CA MET A 23 -13.55 1.69 -1.04
C MET A 23 -14.95 1.50 -0.47
N MET A 24 -15.32 0.27 -0.10
CA MET A 24 -16.64 -0.04 0.46
C MET A 24 -16.74 0.34 1.95
N GLU A 25 -15.68 0.09 2.72
CA GLU A 25 -15.72 0.13 4.19
C GLU A 25 -14.94 1.31 4.79
N GLY A 26 -14.04 1.95 4.03
CA GLY A 26 -13.07 2.91 4.55
C GLY A 26 -13.69 4.15 5.22
N ASN A 27 -14.92 4.51 4.88
CA ASN A 27 -15.65 5.60 5.55
C ASN A 27 -16.13 5.23 6.96
N THR A 28 -16.08 3.95 7.32
CA THR A 28 -16.45 3.44 8.65
C THR A 28 -15.23 3.19 9.55
N TYR A 29 -14.02 3.32 9.00
CA TYR A 29 -12.80 3.07 9.74
C TYR A 29 -12.38 4.31 10.54
N ASP A 30 -11.78 4.06 11.71
CA ASP A 30 -11.13 5.10 12.50
C ASP A 30 -9.68 5.27 12.01
N TRP A 31 -9.41 6.37 11.31
CA TRP A 31 -8.12 6.64 10.67
C TRP A 31 -7.04 7.20 11.60
N ASP A 32 -7.38 7.53 12.84
CA ASP A 32 -6.41 8.01 13.84
C ASP A 32 -5.67 6.85 14.53
N LYS A 33 -6.07 5.60 14.25
CA LYS A 33 -5.43 4.40 14.80
C LYS A 33 -4.11 4.06 14.11
N LYS A 34 -3.22 3.42 14.87
CA LYS A 34 -1.97 2.87 14.31
C LYS A 34 -2.24 1.81 13.25
N LEU A 35 -1.41 1.78 12.20
CA LEU A 35 -1.50 0.89 11.05
C LEU A 35 -1.06 -0.54 11.39
N ASN A 36 -1.88 -1.30 12.11
CA ASN A 36 -1.60 -2.69 12.50
C ASN A 36 -2.81 -3.62 12.26
N PRO A 37 -2.64 -4.97 12.27
CA PRO A 37 -3.69 -5.92 11.90
C PRO A 37 -4.91 -5.91 12.83
N LYS A 38 -4.77 -5.37 14.05
CA LYS A 38 -5.88 -5.29 15.01
C LYS A 38 -6.79 -4.09 14.73
N ASN A 39 -6.29 -3.07 14.05
CA ASN A 39 -6.98 -1.81 13.82
C ASN A 39 -7.64 -1.72 12.44
N TYR A 40 -7.08 -2.39 11.43
CA TYR A 40 -7.58 -2.36 10.05
C TYR A 40 -7.71 -3.76 9.48
N ARG A 41 -8.89 -4.05 8.91
CA ARG A 41 -9.19 -5.34 8.26
C ARG A 41 -8.42 -5.54 6.96
N VAL A 42 -8.20 -4.45 6.21
CA VAL A 42 -7.47 -4.47 4.93
C VAL A 42 -6.34 -3.45 4.94
N PRO A 43 -5.21 -3.76 4.27
CA PRO A 43 -4.08 -2.86 4.22
C PRO A 43 -4.30 -1.70 3.22
N THR A 44 -3.67 -0.57 3.52
CA THR A 44 -3.46 0.55 2.60
C THR A 44 -2.01 0.59 2.11
N CYS A 45 -1.67 1.52 1.21
CA CYS A 45 -0.28 1.71 0.79
C CYS A 45 0.63 2.02 2.00
N ALA A 46 0.20 2.93 2.88
CA ALA A 46 0.94 3.30 4.08
C ALA A 46 1.07 2.11 5.04
N TYR A 47 0.02 1.30 5.19
CA TYR A 47 0.06 0.12 6.05
C TYR A 47 1.21 -0.82 5.67
N CYS A 48 1.35 -1.13 4.38
CA CYS A 48 2.40 -2.06 3.92
C CYS A 48 3.78 -1.40 3.80
N HIS A 49 3.86 -0.14 3.34
CA HIS A 49 5.13 0.49 3.00
C HIS A 49 5.73 1.35 4.12
N MET A 50 4.94 1.77 5.11
CA MET A 50 5.41 2.48 6.30
C MET A 50 5.38 1.59 7.55
N GLY A 51 4.56 0.53 7.56
CA GLY A 51 4.48 -0.45 8.66
C GLY A 51 3.89 0.12 9.96
N GLU A 52 3.84 -0.73 11.00
CA GLU A 52 3.25 -0.36 12.31
C GLU A 52 4.01 0.76 13.02
N ASP A 53 5.32 0.84 12.79
CA ASP A 53 6.21 1.84 13.37
C ASP A 53 6.17 3.19 12.64
N GLY A 54 5.46 3.28 11.51
CA GLY A 54 5.37 4.50 10.71
C GLY A 54 6.72 4.92 10.13
N ASN A 55 7.51 3.97 9.62
CA ASN A 55 8.79 4.26 8.99
C ASN A 55 8.59 5.12 7.74
N HIS A 56 9.16 6.33 7.76
CA HIS A 56 9.03 7.29 6.65
C HIS A 56 10.01 7.00 5.49
N ASN A 57 10.90 6.02 5.62
CA ASN A 57 11.64 5.46 4.50
C ASN A 57 10.85 4.31 3.85
N VAL A 58 9.92 4.66 2.96
CA VAL A 58 9.00 3.69 2.31
C VAL A 58 9.68 2.60 1.47
N ARG A 59 10.95 2.81 1.08
CA ARG A 59 11.76 1.80 0.37
C ARG A 59 12.36 0.73 1.28
N ASN A 60 12.34 0.94 2.60
CA ASN A 60 12.86 -0.03 3.55
C ASN A 60 12.09 -1.37 3.51
N ALA A 61 10.84 -1.35 3.05
CA ALA A 61 10.02 -2.54 2.84
C ALA A 61 10.33 -3.28 1.51
N SER A 62 11.14 -2.70 0.63
CA SER A 62 11.48 -3.31 -0.67
C SER A 62 12.55 -4.38 -0.50
N THR A 63 12.42 -5.50 -1.23
CA THR A 63 13.45 -6.55 -1.26
C THR A 63 14.75 -6.03 -1.90
N ILE A 64 14.63 -5.41 -3.07
CA ILE A 64 15.72 -4.78 -3.83
C ILE A 64 15.15 -3.66 -4.70
N TYR A 65 16.01 -2.79 -5.23
CA TYR A 65 15.65 -1.86 -6.30
C TYR A 65 15.81 -2.52 -7.67
N SER A 66 14.73 -2.62 -8.44
CA SER A 66 14.68 -3.36 -9.71
C SER A 66 14.24 -2.51 -10.91
N HIS A 67 14.48 -1.19 -10.86
CA HIS A 67 14.13 -0.24 -11.93
C HIS A 67 12.69 -0.40 -12.42
N MET A 68 11.74 -0.33 -11.48
CA MET A 68 10.30 -0.46 -11.75
C MET A 68 9.92 -1.80 -12.40
N GLY A 69 10.66 -2.86 -12.05
CA GLY A 69 10.42 -4.22 -12.58
C GLY A 69 11.00 -4.47 -13.96
N MET A 70 11.79 -3.55 -14.53
CA MET A 70 12.39 -3.71 -15.86
C MET A 70 13.73 -4.47 -15.85
N PHE A 71 14.26 -4.80 -14.68
CA PHE A 71 15.48 -5.62 -14.59
C PHE A 71 15.24 -7.01 -15.19
N GLN A 72 15.86 -7.26 -16.35
CA GLN A 72 15.92 -8.57 -16.99
C GLN A 72 17.09 -9.35 -16.37
N VAL A 73 16.78 -10.52 -15.80
CA VAL A 73 17.76 -11.53 -15.39
C VAL A 73 18.22 -12.36 -16.57
#